data_AF-A0A0K8QJ44-F1
#
_entry.id   AF-A0A0K8QJ44-F1
#
_cell.length_a   1.000
_cell.length_b   1.000
_cell.length_c   1.000
_cell.angle_alpha   90.00
_cell.angle_beta   90.00
_cell.angle_gamma   90.00
#
_symmetry.space_group_name_H-M   'P 1'
#
loop_
_entity.id
_entity.type
_entity.pdbx_description
1 polymer ?
#
loop_
_entity_poly.entity_id
_entity_poly.type
_entity_poly.pdbx_seq_one_letter_code
_entity_poly.pdbx_strand_id
1 'polypeptide(L)'
;MTLRVLGVDPGLTRCGIGVVDVERNRRATMVAVCVVGTSPEQSLDQRLLVIAKAIDEWLDLYKPDVLAVERVFSQLNVSTVMGVAQASGV
;
A
#
# COMPACT_ATOMS: atom_id res chain seq x y z
N MET A 1 2.45 21.89 -10.65
CA MET A 1 1.92 20.58 -10.26
C MET A 1 3.02 19.79 -9.60
N THR A 2 2.77 19.36 -8.37
CA THR A 2 3.56 18.38 -7.63
C THR A 2 3.03 16.99 -7.99
N LEU A 3 3.93 16.00 -8.08
CA LEU A 3 3.58 14.59 -8.24
C LEU A 3 3.32 14.00 -6.85
N ARG A 4 2.14 13.46 -6.60
CA ARG A 4 1.81 12.79 -5.34
C ARG A 4 2.10 11.31 -5.43
N VAL A 5 2.97 10.82 -4.56
CA VAL A 5 3.37 9.40 -4.51
C VAL A 5 2.93 8.80 -3.19
N LEU A 6 2.25 7.66 -3.25
CA LEU A 6 1.99 6.81 -2.10
C LEU A 6 3.03 5.68 -2.09
N GLY A 7 3.78 5.56 -1.01
CA GLY A 7 4.74 4.50 -0.76
C GLY A 7 4.18 3.46 0.22
N VAL A 8 4.39 2.18 -0.07
CA VAL A 8 4.05 1.05 0.80
C VAL A 8 5.29 0.22 1.07
N ASP A 9 5.61 0.06 2.35
CA ASP A 9 6.59 -0.89 2.89
C ASP A 9 5.81 -2.03 3.57
N PRO A 10 5.50 -3.10 2.83
CA PRO A 10 4.61 -4.15 3.29
C PRO A 10 5.30 -5.11 4.27
N GLY A 11 4.69 -5.24 5.46
CA GLY A 11 4.98 -6.30 6.41
C GLY A 11 3.70 -6.82 7.04
N LEU A 12 3.64 -8.14 7.29
CA LEU A 12 2.43 -8.74 7.84
C LEU A 12 2.16 -8.28 9.27
N THR A 13 3.18 -8.02 10.10
CA THR A 13 2.97 -7.51 11.47
C THR A 13 2.87 -5.99 11.51
N ARG A 14 3.60 -5.31 10.61
CA ARG A 14 3.61 -3.86 10.46
C ARG A 14 3.80 -3.53 8.98
N CYS A 15 2.84 -2.81 8.41
CA CYS A 15 2.90 -2.29 7.05
C CYS A 15 3.01 -0.77 7.13
N GLY A 16 4.11 -0.21 6.63
CA GLY A 16 4.32 1.24 6.55
C GLY A 16 3.64 1.81 5.32
N ILE A 17 2.88 2.90 5.50
CA ILE A 17 2.24 3.63 4.40
C ILE A 17 2.61 5.10 4.53
N GLY A 18 3.05 5.71 3.44
CA GLY A 18 3.43 7.12 3.41
C GLY A 18 3.00 7.81 2.12
N VAL A 19 2.71 9.10 2.20
CA VAL A 19 2.41 9.94 1.05
C VAL A 19 3.38 11.11 1.02
N VAL A 20 3.98 11.34 -0.14
CA VAL A 20 4.87 12.47 -0.40
C VAL A 20 4.44 13.24 -1.64
N ASP A 21 4.56 14.56 -1.58
CA ASP A 21 4.45 15.42 -2.75
C ASP A 21 5.87 15.72 -3.26
N VAL A 22 6.10 15.47 -4.55
CA VAL A 22 7.39 15.64 -5.22
C VAL A 22 7.28 16.78 -6.23
N GLU A 23 8.04 17.85 -5.99
CA GLU A 23 8.17 18.97 -6.90
C GLU A 23 9.08 18.64 -8.11
N ARG A 24 9.00 19.43 -9.18
CA ARG A 24 9.84 19.25 -10.38
C ARG A 24 11.35 19.35 -10.10
N ASN A 25 11.73 20.09 -9.07
CA ASN A 25 13.11 20.20 -8.58
C ASN A 25 13.55 19.00 -7.72
N ARG A 26 12.74 17.93 -7.64
CA ARG A 26 12.96 16.71 -6.84
C ARG A 26 12.92 16.93 -5.33
N ARG A 27 12.42 18.08 -4.87
CA ARG A 27 12.13 18.28 -3.45
C ARG A 27 10.88 17.48 -3.08
N ALA A 28 11.04 16.59 -2.10
CA ALA A 28 9.94 15.83 -1.52
C ALA A 28 9.45 16.50 -0.23
N THR A 29 8.14 16.53 -0.03
CA THR A 29 7.49 16.97 1.20
C THR A 29 6.60 15.86 1.73
N MET A 30 6.74 15.52 3.00
CA MET A 30 5.90 14.53 3.67
C MET A 30 4.48 15.08 3.82
N VAL A 31 3.49 14.35 3.31
CA VAL A 31 2.07 14.69 3.42
C VAL A 31 1.45 13.93 4.59
N ALA A 32 1.66 12.62 4.64
CA ALA A 32 1.11 11.75 5.67
C ALA A 32 1.94 10.48 5.82
N VAL A 33 1.90 9.90 7.02
CA VAL A 33 2.51 8.59 7.29
C VAL A 33 1.68 7.84 8.33
N CYS A 34 1.55 6.53 8.17
CA CYS A 34 1.01 5.64 9.19
C CYS A 34 1.72 4.29 9.17
N VAL A 35 1.42 3.51 10.22
CA VAL A 35 1.79 2.09 10.29
C VAL A 35 0.53 1.31 10.58
N VAL A 36 0.22 0.37 9.71
CA VAL A 36 -0.89 -0.57 9.87
C VAL A 36 -0.34 -1.82 10.56
N GLY A 37 -0.78 -2.06 11.79
CA GLY A 37 -0.42 -3.24 12.56
C GLY A 37 -1.47 -4.34 12.41
N THR A 38 -1.03 -5.60 12.38
CA THR A 38 -1.93 -6.74 12.54
C THR A 38 -1.43 -7.64 13.67
N SER A 39 -2.34 -8.34 14.33
CA SER A 39 -1.99 -9.26 15.42
C SER A 39 -1.49 -10.59 14.84
N PRO A 40 -0.45 -11.20 15.43
CA PRO A 40 0.04 -12.51 14.99
C PRO A 40 -0.96 -13.66 15.28
N GLU A 41 -1.93 -13.44 16.18
CA GLU A 41 -3.01 -14.38 16.48
C GLU A 41 -4.09 -14.40 15.39
N GLN A 42 -4.15 -13.39 14.51
CA GLN A 42 -5.07 -13.35 13.38
C GLN A 42 -4.60 -14.28 12.24
N SER A 43 -5.56 -14.87 11.53
CA SER A 43 -5.26 -15.68 10.35
C SER A 43 -4.65 -14.82 9.24
N LEU A 44 -3.86 -15.43 8.35
CA LEU A 44 -3.15 -14.70 7.29
C LEU A 44 -4.09 -13.87 6.41
N ASP A 45 -5.23 -14.43 6.04
CA ASP A 45 -6.28 -13.77 5.26
C ASP A 45 -6.85 -12.53 5.97
N GLN A 46 -7.10 -12.60 7.29
CA GLN A 46 -7.55 -11.46 8.07
C GLN A 46 -6.48 -10.35 8.11
N ARG A 47 -5.22 -10.73 8.28
CA ARG A 47 -4.10 -9.78 8.30
C ARG A 47 -3.94 -9.08 6.96
N LEU A 48 -4.02 -9.83 5.86
CA LEU A 48 -4.00 -9.27 4.51
C LEU A 48 -5.21 -8.35 4.25
N LEU A 49 -6.40 -8.71 4.73
CA LEU A 49 -7.59 -7.88 4.59
C LEU A 49 -7.45 -6.54 5.33
N VAL A 50 -6.87 -6.54 6.53
CA VAL A 50 -6.62 -5.30 7.29
C VAL A 50 -5.67 -4.38 6.53
N ILE A 51 -4.57 -4.94 5.99
CA ILE A 51 -3.59 -4.17 5.22
C ILE A 51 -4.21 -3.63 3.92
N ALA A 52 -4.96 -4.46 3.18
CA ALA A 52 -5.61 -4.06 1.93
C ALA A 52 -6.60 -2.92 2.15
N LYS A 53 -7.49 -3.03 3.15
CA LYS A 53 -8.46 -1.97 3.49
C LYS A 53 -7.77 -0.65 3.83
N ALA A 54 -6.68 -0.71 4.59
CA ALA A 54 -5.94 0.50 4.95
C ALA A 54 -5.29 1.16 3.73
N ILE A 55 -4.79 0.38 2.76
CA ILE A 55 -4.27 0.91 1.50
C ILE A 55 -5.40 1.54 0.67
N ASP A 56 -6.54 0.86 0.55
CA ASP A 56 -7.71 1.37 -0.19
C ASP A 56 -8.20 2.70 0.39
N GLU A 57 -8.34 2.79 1.71
CA GLU A 57 -8.69 4.03 2.42
C GLU A 57 -7.70 5.17 2.10
N TRP A 58 -6.41 4.87 2.01
CA TRP A 58 -5.38 5.86 1.69
C TRP A 58 -5.37 6.28 0.22
N LEU A 59 -5.66 5.35 -0.69
CA LEU A 59 -5.82 5.65 -2.11
C LEU A 59 -7.00 6.62 -2.32
N ASP A 60 -8.13 6.37 -1.67
CA ASP A 60 -9.31 7.23 -1.75
C ASP A 60 -9.10 8.60 -1.11
N LEU A 61 -8.42 8.62 0.05
CA LEU A 61 -8.18 9.85 0.81
C LEU A 61 -7.18 10.78 0.11
N TYR A 62 -6.04 10.24 -0.35
CA TYR A 62 -4.95 11.07 -0.85
C TYR A 62 -4.89 11.20 -2.36
N LYS A 63 -5.55 10.29 -3.10
CA LYS A 63 -5.62 10.26 -4.57
C LYS A 63 -4.23 10.43 -5.21
N PRO A 64 -3.28 9.55 -4.90
CA PRO A 64 -1.92 9.67 -5.42
C PRO A 64 -1.88 9.47 -6.94
N ASP A 65 -0.93 10.13 -7.60
CA ASP A 65 -0.65 9.93 -9.02
C ASP A 65 0.08 8.58 -9.26
N VAL A 66 0.87 8.14 -8.27
CA VAL A 66 1.70 6.94 -8.35
C VAL A 66 1.67 6.17 -7.04
N LEU A 67 1.56 4.85 -7.15
CA LEU A 67 1.76 3.89 -6.05
C LEU A 67 3.13 3.21 -6.21
N ALA A 68 3.97 3.31 -5.19
CA ALA A 68 5.25 2.60 -5.09
C ALA A 68 5.18 1.55 -3.97
N VAL A 69 5.48 0.29 -4.28
CA VAL A 69 5.45 -0.81 -3.31
C VAL A 69 6.80 -1.50 -3.30
N GLU A 70 7.39 -1.69 -2.11
CA GLU A 70 8.62 -2.47 -1.96
C GLU A 70 8.38 -3.95 -2.30
N ARG A 71 9.38 -4.59 -2.92
CA ARG A 71 9.31 -6.02 -3.22
C ARG A 71 9.39 -6.83 -1.94
N VAL A 72 8.31 -7.54 -1.61
CA VAL A 72 8.28 -8.47 -0.48
C VAL A 72 8.88 -9.80 -0.89
N PHE A 73 10.05 -10.16 -0.37
CA PHE A 73 10.62 -11.51 -0.51
C PHE A 73 10.00 -12.51 0.48
N SER A 74 8.68 -12.51 0.67
CA SER A 74 7.99 -13.50 1.50
C SER A 74 7.24 -14.52 0.63
N GLN A 75 7.78 -15.74 0.59
CA GLN A 75 7.17 -16.94 0.02
C GLN A 75 5.89 -17.33 0.78
N LEU A 76 4.78 -16.64 0.58
CA LEU A 76 3.48 -17.11 1.06
C LEU A 76 2.41 -16.87 0.00
N ASN A 77 2.26 -17.88 -0.86
CA ASN A 77 1.06 -18.21 -1.63
C ASN A 77 0.24 -17.03 -2.14
N VAL A 78 0.70 -16.51 -3.28
CA VAL A 78 -0.05 -15.62 -4.17
C VAL A 78 -1.14 -16.42 -4.89
N SER A 79 -2.11 -16.98 -4.16
CA SER A 79 -3.34 -17.52 -4.77
C SER A 79 -4.47 -16.47 -4.86
N THR A 80 -4.23 -15.22 -4.45
CA THR A 80 -5.22 -14.13 -4.49
C THR A 80 -4.71 -12.86 -5.18
N VAL A 81 -3.74 -12.96 -6.08
CA VAL A 81 -3.61 -12.01 -7.22
C VAL A 81 -4.71 -12.28 -8.28
N MET A 82 -5.45 -13.38 -8.14
CA MET A 82 -6.52 -13.79 -9.07
C MET A 82 -7.83 -12.99 -8.99
N GLY A 83 -7.92 -11.95 -8.14
CA GLY A 83 -9.06 -11.02 -8.17
C GLY A 83 -8.86 -9.82 -9.12
N VAL A 84 -7.62 -9.33 -9.26
CA VAL A 84 -7.32 -8.15 -10.09
C VAL A 84 -7.06 -8.55 -11.54
N ALA A 85 -6.52 -9.76 -11.79
CA ALA A 85 -6.27 -10.23 -13.16
C ALA A 85 -7.52 -10.70 -13.93
N GLN A 86 -8.65 -10.96 -13.24
CA GLN A 86 -9.94 -11.25 -13.92
C GLN A 86 -10.81 -9.99 -14.13
N ALA A 87 -10.49 -8.88 -13.47
CA ALA A 87 -11.13 -7.58 -13.70
C ALA A 87 -10.46 -6.75 -14.81
N SER A 88 -9.32 -7.19 -15.36
CA SER A 88 -8.74 -6.66 -16.62
C SER A 88 -9.58 -6.99 -17.86
N GLY A 89 -10.88 -7.24 -17.68
CA GLY A 89 -11.86 -7.60 -18.68
C GLY A 89 -13.16 -6.80 -18.58
N VAL A 90 -13.14 -5.59 -17.99
CA VAL A 90 -13.95 -4.40 -18.38
C VAL A 90 -13.21 -3.14 -17.94
#